data_AF-A0A7V8DD95-F1
#
_entry.id   AF-A0A7V8DD95-F1
#
_cell.length_a   1.000
_cell.length_b   1.000
_cell.length_c   1.000
_cell.angle_alpha   90.00
_cell.angle_beta   90.00
_cell.angle_gamma   90.00
#
_symmetry.space_group_name_H-M   'P 1'
#
loop_
_entity.id
_entity.type
_entity.pdbx_description
1 polymer ?
#
loop_
_entity_poly.entity_id
_entity_poly.type
_entity_poly.pdbx_seq_one_letter_code
_entity_poly.pdbx_strand_id
1 'polypeptide(L)'
;MKIFFALLTALPAFAYSSGFGLDSAGRDSVSAVKAGIPAVPAPAAPGLEPAEWTVMIYMNGKSNLEPFALRDMNRLETVGSTEKVNIVAELGRSRGLENDTDAEGDWAGVRRYLVTKDSDPDNIGSPVLQDLGASDMGDWREAAKFVLWAREAYPAKRFMFIIWDHGWGWLDPLKPGDNLASGAAKSISHDFETGNYIRTTEIGKILKEAGRVDLYASVACFMQMGEVAYELKALADVIVGSEEVVMFPTFNFEDFLAALSADPGAGPEKAGTYLADTYIEMYARPEHSAMLAEYKFGAQLSAIRGSALEGFASRAGKWARAALKNGDDAALRSARRDVLRFEVGDETTDPDKLISFYADIHHFTSLYEAAMDKSRPGAAAAAAAGRDLRDWIDNKLVIRNVFLGRDRTGKDFSATRGIALNIPGLKGDLIGYYPSYGDLAFEKASGWSSFIKYMENLE
;
A
#
# COMPACT_ATOMS: atom_id res chain seq x y z
N MET A 1 -22.74 -20.37 -9.04
CA MET A 1 -21.70 -21.08 -9.81
C MET A 1 -20.73 -20.03 -10.32
N LYS A 2 -19.57 -19.94 -9.64
CA LYS A 2 -18.32 -19.21 -9.93
C LYS A 2 -18.37 -18.04 -10.94
N ILE A 3 -18.31 -16.81 -10.45
CA ILE A 3 -17.71 -15.66 -11.14
C ILE A 3 -16.67 -15.13 -10.16
N PHE A 4 -15.41 -15.53 -10.36
CA PHE A 4 -14.26 -14.97 -9.67
C PHE A 4 -13.85 -13.69 -10.39
N PHE A 5 -13.39 -12.69 -9.64
CA PHE A 5 -12.69 -11.51 -10.13
C PHE A 5 -11.53 -11.93 -11.04
N ALA A 6 -11.81 -11.98 -12.34
CA ALA A 6 -10.83 -12.01 -13.41
C ALA A 6 -10.77 -10.59 -13.98
N LEU A 7 -10.11 -9.69 -13.26
CA LEU A 7 -9.83 -8.34 -13.76
C LEU A 7 -8.44 -7.91 -13.30
N LEU A 8 -7.44 -8.71 -13.67
CA LEU A 8 -6.03 -8.30 -13.69
C LEU A 8 -5.18 -9.08 -14.71
N THR A 9 -5.79 -9.68 -15.75
CA THR A 9 -5.09 -10.59 -16.68
C THR A 9 -5.41 -10.35 -18.16
N ALA A 10 -5.42 -9.11 -18.64
CA ALA A 10 -5.50 -8.87 -20.08
C ALA A 10 -4.49 -7.80 -20.54
N LEU A 11 -3.29 -8.26 -20.91
CA LEU A 11 -2.48 -7.58 -21.92
C LEU A 11 -2.18 -8.56 -23.06
N PRO A 12 -2.12 -8.10 -24.33
CA PRO A 12 -1.97 -8.97 -25.48
C PRO A 12 -0.54 -9.50 -25.57
N ALA A 13 -0.39 -10.81 -25.73
CA ALA A 13 0.87 -11.45 -26.06
C ALA A 13 1.33 -11.00 -27.45
N PHE A 14 2.45 -10.26 -27.53
CA PHE A 14 3.19 -10.11 -28.78
C PHE A 14 3.97 -11.41 -29.03
N ALA A 15 3.51 -12.20 -29.99
CA ALA A 15 4.23 -13.38 -30.44
C ALA A 15 5.46 -12.94 -31.28
N TYR A 16 6.66 -13.11 -30.73
CA TYR A 16 7.89 -13.17 -31.52
C TYR A 16 8.20 -14.63 -31.85
N SER A 17 8.23 -14.95 -33.14
CA SER A 17 8.70 -16.24 -33.63
C SER A 17 10.23 -16.20 -33.78
N SER A 18 10.90 -17.14 -33.14
CA SER A 18 12.27 -17.51 -33.50
C SER A 18 12.35 -19.04 -33.49
N GLY A 19 12.19 -19.62 -34.68
CA GLY A 19 12.51 -21.03 -34.90
C GLY A 19 14.01 -21.20 -35.01
N PHE A 20 14.54 -22.23 -34.34
CA PHE A 20 15.77 -23.00 -34.60
C PHE A 20 15.77 -24.07 -33.50
N GLY A 21 15.68 -25.37 -33.73
CA GLY A 21 16.51 -26.20 -34.60
C GLY A 21 17.35 -27.11 -33.70
N LEU A 22 16.73 -28.14 -33.11
CA LEU A 22 17.41 -29.16 -32.31
C LEU A 22 18.17 -30.12 -33.22
N ASP A 23 19.49 -30.23 -33.02
CA ASP A 23 20.25 -31.41 -33.44
C ASP A 23 21.21 -31.86 -32.34
N SER A 24 21.35 -33.17 -32.30
CA SER A 24 21.90 -34.04 -31.26
C SER A 24 23.43 -34.03 -31.08
N ALA A 25 23.88 -34.15 -29.83
CA ALA A 25 25.02 -34.97 -29.36
C ALA A 25 25.13 -34.73 -27.84
N GLY A 26 25.04 -35.70 -26.93
CA GLY A 26 25.93 -36.84 -26.77
C GLY A 26 26.12 -37.01 -25.25
N ARG A 27 25.78 -38.18 -24.72
CA ARG A 27 26.05 -38.57 -23.33
C ARG A 27 27.56 -38.68 -23.16
N ASP A 28 28.15 -37.96 -22.20
CA ASP A 28 29.17 -38.45 -21.26
C ASP A 28 29.72 -37.32 -20.37
N SER A 29 30.11 -37.70 -19.16
CA SER A 29 30.82 -36.95 -18.11
C SER A 29 30.00 -36.04 -17.16
N VAL A 30 29.34 -36.68 -16.20
CA VAL A 30 29.00 -36.07 -14.91
C VAL A 30 30.29 -35.93 -14.09
N SER A 31 30.83 -34.72 -13.99
CA SER A 31 31.85 -34.37 -13.00
C SER A 31 31.20 -33.52 -11.92
N ALA A 32 31.32 -33.98 -10.67
CA ALA A 32 30.80 -33.30 -9.49
C ALA A 32 31.43 -31.91 -9.33
N VAL A 33 30.66 -30.87 -9.64
CA VAL A 33 31.01 -29.49 -9.27
C VAL A 33 30.63 -29.31 -7.81
N LYS A 34 31.64 -29.21 -6.94
CA LYS A 34 31.47 -28.66 -5.59
C LYS A 34 30.98 -27.22 -5.76
N ALA A 35 29.71 -26.97 -5.46
CA ALA A 35 29.18 -25.62 -5.33
C ALA A 35 29.92 -24.92 -4.18
N GLY A 36 30.81 -23.99 -4.52
CA GLY A 36 31.31 -23.02 -3.56
C GLY A 36 30.15 -22.08 -3.24
N ILE A 37 29.78 -22.02 -1.95
CA ILE A 37 28.87 -20.98 -1.46
C ILE A 37 29.56 -19.63 -1.78
N PRO A 38 28.95 -18.74 -2.58
CA PRO A 38 29.48 -17.40 -2.75
C PRO A 38 29.51 -16.73 -1.37
N ALA A 39 30.65 -16.13 -1.03
CA ALA A 39 30.78 -15.35 0.20
C ALA A 39 29.72 -14.24 0.18
N VAL A 40 28.88 -14.21 1.21
CA VAL A 40 27.97 -13.09 1.48
C VAL A 40 28.80 -11.81 1.45
N PRO A 41 28.41 -10.76 0.70
CA PRO A 41 29.04 -9.46 0.80
C PRO A 41 29.07 -9.07 2.28
N ALA A 42 30.27 -8.81 2.81
CA ALA A 42 30.40 -8.43 4.20
C ALA A 42 29.53 -7.20 4.47
N PRO A 43 28.84 -7.10 5.63
CA PRO A 43 28.23 -5.86 6.06
C PRO A 43 29.28 -4.75 5.98
N ALA A 44 28.83 -3.52 5.69
CA ALA A 44 29.72 -2.37 5.50
C ALA A 44 30.83 -2.39 6.57
N ALA A 45 32.09 -2.45 6.12
CA ALA A 45 33.23 -2.60 7.00
C ALA A 45 33.21 -1.49 8.08
N PRO A 46 33.51 -1.80 9.36
CA PRO A 46 33.59 -0.78 10.40
C PRO A 46 34.61 0.29 9.99
N GLY A 47 34.14 1.51 9.72
CA GLY A 47 34.97 2.64 9.27
C GLY A 47 34.42 3.42 8.07
N LEU A 48 33.35 2.97 7.42
CA LEU A 48 32.60 3.78 6.45
C LEU A 48 31.54 4.61 7.20
N GLU A 49 31.47 5.91 6.92
CA GLU A 49 30.38 6.77 7.39
C GLU A 49 29.03 6.15 7.01
N PRO A 50 27.99 6.18 7.88
CA PRO A 50 26.67 5.68 7.54
C PRO A 50 26.16 6.31 6.24
N ALA A 51 25.47 5.52 5.42
CA ALA A 51 24.80 6.01 4.23
C ALA A 51 23.77 7.11 4.59
N GLU A 52 23.33 7.91 3.62
CA GLU A 52 22.26 8.87 3.89
C GLU A 52 20.92 8.17 4.07
N TRP A 53 20.67 7.14 3.26
CA TRP A 53 19.42 6.36 3.28
C TRP A 53 19.69 4.86 3.24
N THR A 54 18.86 4.11 3.96
CA THR A 54 18.62 2.68 3.70
C THR A 54 17.14 2.49 3.40
N VAL A 55 16.84 2.02 2.18
CA VAL A 55 15.51 1.68 1.70
C VAL A 55 15.31 0.18 1.86
N MET A 56 14.33 -0.20 2.67
CA MET A 56 14.03 -1.59 3.04
C MET A 56 12.70 -1.99 2.41
N ILE A 57 12.70 -2.91 1.45
CA ILE A 57 11.49 -3.39 0.78
C ILE A 57 11.16 -4.81 1.23
N TYR A 58 10.02 -4.98 1.90
CA TYR A 58 9.46 -6.26 2.30
C TYR A 58 8.48 -6.73 1.22
N MET A 59 8.96 -7.58 0.31
CA MET A 59 8.26 -8.00 -0.91
C MET A 59 7.65 -9.38 -0.72
N ASN A 60 6.44 -9.42 -0.17
CA ASN A 60 5.74 -10.69 0.04
C ASN A 60 5.11 -11.18 -1.25
N GLY A 61 5.91 -11.85 -2.09
CA GLY A 61 5.44 -12.55 -3.29
C GLY A 61 4.89 -13.96 -3.00
N LYS A 62 4.69 -14.35 -1.73
CA LYS A 62 4.08 -15.64 -1.35
C LYS A 62 2.56 -15.58 -1.44
N SER A 63 2.08 -14.98 -2.53
CA SER A 63 0.68 -14.68 -2.84
C SER A 63 0.47 -14.89 -4.34
N ASN A 64 -0.73 -14.59 -4.84
CA ASN A 64 -0.97 -14.58 -6.29
C ASN A 64 -0.30 -13.40 -7.03
N LEU A 65 0.55 -12.63 -6.35
CA LEU A 65 1.28 -11.51 -6.94
C LEU A 65 2.76 -11.84 -7.23
N GLU A 66 3.19 -13.10 -7.10
CA GLU A 66 4.59 -13.52 -7.29
C GLU A 66 5.26 -12.95 -8.55
N PRO A 67 4.67 -13.03 -9.78
CA PRO A 67 5.36 -12.54 -10.97
C PRO A 67 5.57 -11.02 -10.95
N PHE A 68 4.70 -10.30 -10.25
CA PHE A 68 4.82 -8.85 -10.11
C PHE A 68 5.88 -8.46 -9.08
N ALA A 69 6.07 -9.26 -8.03
CA ALA A 69 7.17 -9.08 -7.08
C ALA A 69 8.53 -9.27 -7.79
N LEU A 70 8.65 -10.29 -8.64
CA LEU A 70 9.83 -10.52 -9.48
C LEU A 70 10.08 -9.34 -10.42
N ARG A 71 9.04 -8.89 -11.14
CA ARG A 71 9.15 -7.74 -12.04
C ARG A 71 9.57 -6.47 -11.30
N ASP A 72 8.99 -6.20 -10.13
CA ASP A 72 9.39 -5.02 -9.34
C ASP A 72 10.81 -5.16 -8.79
N MET A 73 11.29 -6.37 -8.46
CA MET A 73 12.69 -6.59 -8.08
C MET A 73 13.65 -6.20 -9.22
N ASN A 74 13.39 -6.63 -10.46
CA ASN A 74 14.20 -6.21 -11.63
C ASN A 74 14.11 -4.69 -11.86
N ARG A 75 12.97 -4.07 -11.57
CA ARG A 75 12.82 -2.59 -11.64
C ARG A 75 13.71 -1.87 -10.61
N LEU A 76 13.87 -2.43 -9.41
CA LEU A 76 14.83 -1.91 -8.41
C LEU A 76 16.28 -1.99 -8.93
N GLU A 77 16.63 -3.03 -9.67
CA GLU A 77 17.97 -3.28 -10.23
C GLU A 77 18.35 -2.31 -11.36
N THR A 78 17.39 -1.63 -11.99
CA THR A 78 17.71 -0.58 -12.98
C THR A 78 18.47 0.61 -12.36
N VAL A 79 18.34 0.80 -11.04
CA VAL A 79 19.01 1.86 -10.26
C VAL A 79 20.09 1.26 -9.37
N GLY A 80 19.73 0.26 -8.55
CA GLY A 80 20.63 -0.38 -7.59
C GLY A 80 21.11 0.51 -6.44
N SER A 81 21.77 -0.11 -5.47
CA SER A 81 22.39 0.59 -4.33
C SER A 81 23.58 1.45 -4.74
N THR A 82 23.83 2.53 -3.99
CA THR A 82 24.98 3.42 -4.12
C THR A 82 25.73 3.54 -2.79
N GLU A 83 26.87 4.23 -2.75
CA GLU A 83 27.59 4.52 -1.50
C GLU A 83 26.75 5.33 -0.48
N LYS A 84 25.73 6.06 -0.93
CA LYS A 84 24.92 6.95 -0.08
C LYS A 84 23.48 6.46 0.12
N VAL A 85 23.03 5.49 -0.68
CA VAL A 85 21.67 4.94 -0.63
C VAL A 85 21.77 3.44 -0.74
N ASN A 86 21.52 2.73 0.36
CA ASN A 86 21.39 1.28 0.35
C ASN A 86 19.96 0.92 -0.04
N ILE A 87 19.79 -0.10 -0.88
CA ILE A 87 18.50 -0.68 -1.23
C ILE A 87 18.57 -2.17 -0.92
N VAL A 88 17.74 -2.61 0.01
CA VAL A 88 17.68 -4.02 0.43
C VAL A 88 16.26 -4.54 0.33
N ALA A 89 16.13 -5.77 -0.14
CA ALA A 89 14.85 -6.44 -0.31
C ALA A 89 14.83 -7.76 0.46
N GLU A 90 13.71 -8.07 1.11
CA GLU A 90 13.36 -9.43 1.53
C GLU A 90 12.19 -9.89 0.67
N LEU A 91 12.47 -10.83 -0.23
CA LEU A 91 11.55 -11.29 -1.27
C LEU A 91 11.10 -12.72 -0.95
N GLY A 92 9.79 -12.90 -0.90
CA GLY A 92 9.16 -14.21 -0.78
C GLY A 92 8.63 -14.74 -2.09
N ARG A 93 8.71 -16.05 -2.27
CA ARG A 93 8.12 -16.81 -3.38
C ARG A 93 7.51 -18.10 -2.86
N SER A 94 6.54 -18.62 -3.59
CA SER A 94 5.77 -19.81 -3.23
C SER A 94 5.59 -20.71 -4.44
N ARG A 95 5.23 -21.97 -4.23
CA ARG A 95 4.87 -22.89 -5.32
C ARG A 95 3.43 -23.32 -5.24
N GLY A 96 2.84 -23.61 -6.40
CA GLY A 96 1.49 -24.15 -6.54
C GLY A 96 0.37 -23.17 -6.21
N LEU A 97 0.68 -21.88 -6.09
CA LEU A 97 -0.32 -20.81 -5.95
C LEU A 97 -0.80 -20.32 -7.33
N GLU A 98 -1.87 -19.54 -7.34
CA GLU A 98 -2.28 -18.82 -8.55
C GLU A 98 -1.15 -17.87 -8.99
N ASN A 99 -0.88 -17.79 -10.29
CA ASN A 99 0.25 -17.05 -10.87
C ASN A 99 1.65 -17.54 -10.47
N ASP A 100 1.79 -18.77 -9.95
CA ASP A 100 3.09 -19.43 -9.78
C ASP A 100 3.86 -19.51 -11.11
N THR A 101 5.19 -19.35 -11.04
CA THR A 101 6.09 -19.27 -12.20
C THR A 101 7.42 -19.98 -11.95
N ASP A 102 7.96 -20.62 -12.99
CA ASP A 102 9.28 -21.26 -12.96
C ASP A 102 10.46 -20.30 -13.18
N ALA A 103 10.18 -18.99 -13.28
CA ALA A 103 11.18 -17.93 -13.36
C ALA A 103 12.20 -18.02 -12.20
N GLU A 104 13.40 -17.45 -12.42
CA GLU A 104 14.49 -17.46 -11.43
C GLU A 104 14.91 -18.88 -10.98
N GLY A 105 14.65 -19.91 -11.79
CA GLY A 105 14.96 -21.30 -11.42
C GLY A 105 14.01 -21.89 -10.38
N ASP A 106 12.76 -21.40 -10.32
CA ASP A 106 11.67 -21.94 -9.50
C ASP A 106 12.07 -22.14 -8.04
N TRP A 107 12.74 -21.16 -7.42
CA TRP A 107 13.02 -21.25 -5.99
C TRP A 107 11.79 -20.82 -5.18
N ALA A 108 11.60 -21.43 -4.00
CA ALA A 108 10.53 -21.10 -3.08
C ALA A 108 11.09 -20.78 -1.69
N GLY A 109 10.34 -20.02 -0.89
CA GLY A 109 10.74 -19.53 0.43
C GLY A 109 10.98 -18.03 0.43
N VAL A 110 11.90 -17.57 1.27
CA VAL A 110 12.18 -16.14 1.46
C VAL A 110 13.69 -15.90 1.39
N ARG A 111 14.11 -14.87 0.65
CA ARG A 111 15.52 -14.50 0.47
C ARG A 111 15.74 -13.03 0.69
N ARG A 112 16.93 -12.67 1.18
CA ARG A 112 17.39 -11.28 1.32
C ARG A 112 18.39 -10.92 0.23
N TYR A 113 18.28 -9.70 -0.26
CA TYR A 113 19.09 -9.16 -1.34
C TYR A 113 19.65 -7.80 -0.96
N LEU A 114 20.88 -7.54 -1.40
CA LEU A 114 21.36 -6.19 -1.62
C LEU A 114 21.07 -5.89 -3.09
N VAL A 115 20.20 -4.93 -3.37
CA VAL A 115 19.86 -4.61 -4.76
C VAL A 115 21.07 -3.97 -5.41
N THR A 116 21.61 -4.62 -6.44
CA THR A 116 22.72 -4.10 -7.25
C THR A 116 22.23 -3.67 -8.61
N LYS A 117 22.92 -2.70 -9.21
CA LYS A 117 22.53 -2.23 -10.52
C LYS A 117 22.88 -3.25 -11.60
N ASP A 118 21.94 -3.55 -12.47
CA ASP A 118 22.19 -4.21 -13.74
C ASP A 118 21.29 -3.63 -14.85
N SER A 119 21.26 -4.33 -15.99
CA SER A 119 20.46 -3.95 -17.15
C SER A 119 19.64 -5.13 -17.70
N ASP A 120 19.51 -6.21 -16.93
CA ASP A 120 18.71 -7.37 -17.32
C ASP A 120 17.27 -7.15 -16.79
N PRO A 121 16.29 -6.90 -17.67
CA PRO A 121 14.93 -6.64 -17.21
C PRO A 121 14.20 -7.91 -16.76
N ASP A 122 14.76 -9.09 -17.05
CA ASP A 122 14.07 -10.37 -16.95
C ASP A 122 14.63 -11.28 -15.86
N ASN A 123 15.88 -11.08 -15.41
CA ASN A 123 16.53 -11.91 -14.39
C ASN A 123 17.09 -11.09 -13.23
N ILE A 124 16.89 -11.57 -12.00
CA ILE A 124 17.41 -10.94 -10.78
C ILE A 124 18.94 -11.12 -10.73
N GLY A 125 19.67 -10.03 -10.98
CA GLY A 125 21.13 -9.98 -10.92
C GLY A 125 21.70 -9.81 -9.51
N SER A 126 20.87 -9.40 -8.54
CA SER A 126 21.27 -9.05 -7.19
C SER A 126 21.72 -10.26 -6.36
N PRO A 127 22.81 -10.14 -5.59
CA PRO A 127 23.30 -11.24 -4.76
C PRO A 127 22.30 -11.61 -3.65
N VAL A 128 22.04 -12.91 -3.53
CA VAL A 128 21.36 -13.49 -2.36
C VAL A 128 22.30 -13.39 -1.15
N LEU A 129 21.92 -12.60 -0.17
CA LEU A 129 22.66 -12.42 1.08
C LEU A 129 22.33 -13.51 2.10
N GLN A 130 21.06 -13.92 2.12
CA GLN A 130 20.54 -14.89 3.06
C GLN A 130 19.33 -15.62 2.47
N ASP A 131 19.28 -16.93 2.64
CA ASP A 131 18.09 -17.75 2.42
C ASP A 131 17.45 -18.04 3.79
N LEU A 132 16.19 -17.64 3.94
CA LEU A 132 15.42 -17.75 5.18
C LEU A 132 14.46 -18.95 5.16
N GLY A 133 14.43 -19.74 4.07
CA GLY A 133 13.51 -20.86 3.91
C GLY A 133 12.05 -20.41 3.93
N ALA A 134 11.17 -21.23 4.52
CA ALA A 134 9.72 -21.03 4.51
C ALA A 134 9.22 -20.02 5.58
N SER A 135 9.89 -18.87 5.73
CA SER A 135 9.45 -17.83 6.67
C SER A 135 8.03 -17.34 6.34
N ASP A 136 7.24 -17.02 7.37
CA ASP A 136 5.87 -16.54 7.23
C ASP A 136 5.86 -15.02 7.06
N MET A 137 5.72 -14.56 5.82
CA MET A 137 5.74 -13.12 5.52
C MET A 137 4.45 -12.40 5.92
N GLY A 138 3.45 -13.14 6.41
CA GLY A 138 2.27 -12.60 7.06
C GLY A 138 2.46 -12.36 8.57
N ASP A 139 3.55 -12.80 9.21
CA ASP A 139 3.83 -12.47 10.61
C ASP A 139 4.59 -11.14 10.71
N TRP A 140 3.99 -10.16 11.39
CA TRP A 140 4.62 -8.86 11.64
C TRP A 140 5.99 -8.97 12.33
N ARG A 141 6.26 -10.07 13.05
CA ARG A 141 7.57 -10.32 13.66
C ARG A 141 8.65 -10.61 12.62
N GLU A 142 8.34 -11.25 11.50
CA GLU A 142 9.30 -11.47 10.42
C GLU A 142 9.64 -10.15 9.73
N ALA A 143 8.64 -9.30 9.50
CA ALA A 143 8.87 -7.93 9.03
C ALA A 143 9.74 -7.11 10.01
N ALA A 144 9.52 -7.25 11.33
CA ALA A 144 10.36 -6.58 12.33
C ALA A 144 11.81 -7.09 12.32
N LYS A 145 12.02 -8.40 12.17
CA LYS A 145 13.35 -9.01 12.02
C LYS A 145 14.07 -8.50 10.77
N PHE A 146 13.35 -8.32 9.66
CA PHE A 146 13.91 -7.73 8.44
C PHE A 146 14.40 -6.30 8.67
N VAL A 147 13.56 -5.44 9.26
CA VAL A 147 13.95 -4.05 9.56
C VAL A 147 15.14 -4.01 10.51
N LEU A 148 15.15 -4.82 11.58
CA LEU A 148 16.29 -4.91 12.50
C LEU A 148 17.58 -5.33 11.80
N TRP A 149 17.53 -6.39 10.99
CA TRP A 149 18.66 -6.87 10.22
C TRP A 149 19.18 -5.81 9.24
N ALA A 150 18.30 -5.13 8.51
CA ALA A 150 18.69 -4.12 7.54
C ALA A 150 19.37 -2.92 8.21
N ARG A 151 18.90 -2.50 9.38
CA ARG A 151 19.52 -1.42 10.17
C ARG A 151 20.92 -1.78 10.66
N GLU A 152 21.15 -3.04 11.02
CA GLU A 152 22.46 -3.53 11.45
C GLU A 152 23.43 -3.71 10.27
N ALA A 153 22.98 -4.36 9.20
CA ALA A 153 23.82 -4.69 8.04
C ALA A 153 24.12 -3.46 7.15
N TYR A 154 23.18 -2.51 7.09
CA TYR A 154 23.24 -1.32 6.24
C TYR A 154 22.89 -0.05 7.02
N PRO A 155 23.77 0.39 7.94
CA PRO A 155 23.53 1.57 8.74
C PRO A 155 23.41 2.83 7.87
N ALA A 156 22.40 3.65 8.17
CA ALA A 156 22.16 4.92 7.50
C ALA A 156 21.65 5.98 8.48
N LYS A 157 21.70 7.24 8.04
CA LYS A 157 21.13 8.38 8.78
C LYS A 157 19.60 8.36 8.76
N ARG A 158 19.01 7.85 7.68
CA ARG A 158 17.56 7.75 7.50
C ARG A 158 17.15 6.39 7.00
N PHE A 159 15.98 5.94 7.43
CA PHE A 159 15.42 4.65 7.05
C PHE A 159 14.08 4.83 6.36
N MET A 160 13.91 4.13 5.24
CA MET A 160 12.63 3.96 4.56
C MET A 160 12.20 2.51 4.66
N PHE A 161 10.96 2.25 5.06
CA PHE A 161 10.39 0.90 5.09
C PHE A 161 9.18 0.81 4.17
N ILE A 162 9.21 -0.15 3.25
CA ILE A 162 8.15 -0.42 2.28
C ILE A 162 7.60 -1.82 2.53
N ILE A 163 6.29 -1.93 2.69
CA ILE A 163 5.58 -3.22 2.64
C ILE A 163 4.90 -3.31 1.28
N TRP A 164 5.18 -4.38 0.55
CA TRP A 164 4.64 -4.67 -0.77
C TRP A 164 3.84 -5.97 -0.70
N ASP A 165 2.60 -5.94 -1.20
CA ASP A 165 1.68 -7.06 -1.53
C ASP A 165 0.23 -6.50 -1.54
N HIS A 166 -0.79 -7.31 -1.23
CA HIS A 166 -2.17 -6.88 -1.07
C HIS A 166 -2.37 -5.97 0.14
N GLY A 167 -3.43 -5.15 0.09
CA GLY A 167 -3.88 -4.27 1.17
C GLY A 167 -5.40 -4.19 1.24
N TRP A 168 -5.95 -4.08 2.45
CA TRP A 168 -7.41 -3.94 2.67
C TRP A 168 -7.75 -2.81 3.64
N GLY A 169 -6.83 -1.88 3.88
CA GLY A 169 -7.02 -0.77 4.81
C GLY A 169 -7.14 -1.28 6.25
N TRP A 170 -8.16 -0.81 6.99
CA TRP A 170 -8.30 -1.16 8.40
C TRP A 170 -8.92 -2.53 8.67
N LEU A 171 -9.56 -3.12 7.65
CA LEU A 171 -10.30 -4.37 7.78
C LEU A 171 -9.35 -5.53 8.11
N ASP A 172 -9.85 -6.45 8.94
CA ASP A 172 -9.31 -7.80 9.10
C ASP A 172 -10.34 -8.78 8.52
N PRO A 173 -10.25 -9.13 7.23
CA PRO A 173 -11.25 -9.97 6.61
C PRO A 173 -11.15 -11.43 7.09
N LEU A 174 -12.25 -12.17 6.92
CA LEU A 174 -12.35 -13.55 7.38
C LEU A 174 -11.34 -14.46 6.64
N LYS A 175 -10.67 -15.35 7.37
CA LYS A 175 -9.63 -16.21 6.81
C LYS A 175 -10.20 -17.21 5.77
N PRO A 176 -9.47 -17.50 4.67
CA PRO A 176 -9.80 -18.62 3.80
C PRO A 176 -9.89 -19.93 4.60
N GLY A 177 -11.04 -20.63 4.53
CA GLY A 177 -11.31 -21.85 5.28
C GLY A 177 -12.48 -21.77 6.26
N ASP A 178 -12.84 -20.57 6.73
CA ASP A 178 -14.04 -20.39 7.58
C ASP A 178 -15.33 -20.17 6.76
N ASN A 179 -15.19 -19.83 5.46
CA ASN A 179 -16.21 -19.73 4.40
C ASN A 179 -17.43 -18.80 4.69
N LEU A 180 -17.99 -18.12 3.68
CA LEU A 180 -18.51 -18.75 2.47
C LEU A 180 -18.12 -18.00 1.19
N ALA A 181 -17.29 -18.70 0.41
CA ALA A 181 -17.17 -18.63 -1.04
C ALA A 181 -16.35 -17.46 -1.64
N SER A 182 -15.07 -17.77 -1.84
CA SER A 182 -14.19 -17.26 -2.93
C SER A 182 -13.84 -15.77 -2.95
N GLY A 183 -12.66 -15.44 -2.42
CA GLY A 183 -11.99 -14.15 -2.59
C GLY A 183 -11.26 -13.78 -1.30
N ALA A 184 -9.99 -14.19 -1.17
CA ALA A 184 -9.20 -13.96 0.03
C ALA A 184 -9.00 -12.45 0.24
N ALA A 185 -9.61 -11.93 1.29
CA ALA A 185 -9.26 -10.62 1.80
C ALA A 185 -8.54 -10.83 3.14
N LYS A 186 -7.45 -10.13 3.34
CA LYS A 186 -6.56 -10.13 4.52
C LYS A 186 -6.06 -8.67 4.66
N SER A 187 -5.46 -8.20 5.76
CA SER A 187 -5.06 -6.77 5.87
C SER A 187 -3.87 -6.41 4.92
N ILE A 188 -2.61 -6.43 5.35
CA ILE A 188 -1.44 -6.22 4.47
C ILE A 188 -0.45 -7.40 4.54
N SER A 189 0.34 -7.62 3.49
CA SER A 189 1.37 -8.68 3.40
C SER A 189 0.80 -10.08 3.63
N HIS A 190 0.11 -10.60 2.62
CA HIS A 190 -0.65 -11.84 2.67
C HIS A 190 0.22 -13.02 2.27
N ASP A 191 0.60 -13.83 3.24
CA ASP A 191 1.23 -15.12 2.96
C ASP A 191 0.14 -16.18 2.72
N PHE A 192 -0.03 -16.58 1.46
CA PHE A 192 -1.05 -17.53 1.03
C PHE A 192 -0.64 -18.97 1.37
N GLU A 193 0.65 -19.27 1.54
CA GLU A 193 1.11 -20.60 1.97
C GLU A 193 0.72 -20.87 3.43
N THR A 194 0.90 -19.87 4.31
CA THR A 194 0.56 -20.00 5.74
C THR A 194 -0.88 -19.61 6.05
N GLY A 195 -1.54 -18.89 5.14
CA GLY A 195 -2.85 -18.28 5.37
C GLY A 195 -2.80 -17.05 6.29
N ASN A 196 -1.61 -16.60 6.67
CA ASN A 196 -1.42 -15.47 7.57
C ASN A 196 -1.40 -14.12 6.83
N TYR A 197 -1.41 -13.04 7.60
CA TYR A 197 -1.26 -11.65 7.17
C TYR A 197 -0.98 -10.73 8.34
N ILE A 198 -0.38 -9.57 8.04
CA ILE A 198 -0.13 -8.52 9.04
C ILE A 198 -1.43 -7.75 9.25
N ARG A 199 -2.03 -7.85 10.44
CA ARG A 199 -3.24 -7.08 10.79
C ARG A 199 -2.92 -5.59 10.90
N THR A 200 -3.92 -4.74 10.67
CA THR A 200 -3.79 -3.28 10.86
C THR A 200 -3.23 -2.93 12.24
N THR A 201 -3.77 -3.55 13.28
CA THR A 201 -3.33 -3.37 14.68
C THR A 201 -1.92 -3.90 14.98
N GLU A 202 -1.28 -4.58 14.03
CA GLU A 202 0.06 -5.14 14.13
C GLU A 202 1.11 -4.33 13.36
N ILE A 203 0.72 -3.52 12.37
CA ILE A 203 1.65 -2.70 11.57
C ILE A 203 2.52 -1.82 12.48
N GLY A 204 1.91 -1.14 13.45
CA GLY A 204 2.65 -0.32 14.43
C GLY A 204 3.56 -1.15 15.36
N LYS A 205 3.36 -2.46 15.52
CA LYS A 205 4.24 -3.31 16.34
C LYS A 205 5.59 -3.54 15.67
N ILE A 206 5.63 -3.58 14.33
CA ILE A 206 6.85 -3.74 13.55
C ILE A 206 7.88 -2.67 13.94
N LEU A 207 7.48 -1.41 13.87
CA LEU A 207 8.37 -0.28 14.13
C LEU A 207 8.56 0.04 15.62
N LYS A 208 7.66 -0.43 16.49
CA LYS A 208 7.92 -0.41 17.95
C LYS A 208 9.04 -1.37 18.32
N GLU A 209 9.09 -2.54 17.69
CA GLU A 209 10.12 -3.55 17.91
C GLU A 209 11.43 -3.17 17.20
N ALA A 210 11.36 -2.80 15.92
CA ALA A 210 12.52 -2.59 15.08
C ALA A 210 13.11 -1.16 15.13
N GLY A 211 12.32 -0.21 15.65
CA GLY A 211 12.63 1.21 15.69
C GLY A 211 11.84 2.02 14.65
N ARG A 212 11.61 3.30 14.97
CA ARG A 212 10.97 4.26 14.05
C ARG A 212 11.77 4.40 12.75
N VAL A 213 11.06 4.73 11.67
CA VAL A 213 11.62 5.07 10.35
C VAL A 213 11.31 6.52 10.00
N ASP A 214 12.08 7.08 9.08
CA ASP A 214 11.86 8.45 8.59
C ASP A 214 10.72 8.45 7.55
N LEU A 215 10.59 7.36 6.78
CA LEU A 215 9.53 7.20 5.79
C LEU A 215 8.98 5.76 5.81
N TYR A 216 7.67 5.62 5.96
CA TYR A 216 6.96 4.37 5.71
C TYR A 216 6.15 4.48 4.41
N ALA A 217 6.18 3.45 3.58
CA ALA A 217 5.33 3.38 2.40
C ALA A 217 4.65 2.02 2.27
N SER A 218 3.45 1.99 1.67
CA SER A 218 2.79 0.74 1.32
C SER A 218 2.56 0.66 -0.18
N VAL A 219 3.12 -0.37 -0.81
CA VAL A 219 2.74 -0.79 -2.15
C VAL A 219 1.59 -1.77 -2.01
N ALA A 220 0.44 -1.24 -1.60
CA ALA A 220 -0.75 -2.01 -1.26
C ALA A 220 -2.00 -1.11 -1.27
N CYS A 221 -3.15 -1.71 -1.57
CA CYS A 221 -4.43 -1.00 -1.68
C CYS A 221 -4.92 -0.45 -0.34
N PHE A 222 -5.59 0.71 -0.36
CA PHE A 222 -6.31 1.29 0.78
C PHE A 222 -5.43 1.59 2.02
N MET A 223 -4.11 1.70 1.89
CA MET A 223 -3.24 1.91 3.06
C MET A 223 -3.19 3.37 3.54
N GLN A 224 -3.81 4.29 2.82
CA GLN A 224 -3.98 5.70 3.20
C GLN A 224 -5.32 5.99 3.89
N MET A 225 -5.89 4.98 4.55
CA MET A 225 -6.97 5.19 5.52
C MET A 225 -6.42 5.80 6.80
N GLY A 226 -7.13 6.75 7.38
CA GLY A 226 -6.76 7.38 8.65
C GLY A 226 -6.68 6.37 9.80
N GLU A 227 -7.49 5.32 9.76
CA GLU A 227 -7.41 4.18 10.67
C GLU A 227 -6.05 3.47 10.63
N VAL A 228 -5.52 3.23 9.43
CA VAL A 228 -4.24 2.54 9.21
C VAL A 228 -3.09 3.47 9.57
N ALA A 229 -3.07 4.67 8.99
CA ALA A 229 -2.00 5.62 9.19
C ALA A 229 -1.80 5.96 10.68
N TYR A 230 -2.89 6.01 11.46
CA TYR A 230 -2.81 6.32 12.88
C TYR A 230 -2.04 5.29 13.71
N GLU A 231 -1.97 4.02 13.27
CA GLU A 231 -1.14 3.00 13.92
C GLU A 231 0.37 3.33 13.82
N LEU A 232 0.74 4.19 12.87
CA LEU A 232 2.11 4.62 12.57
C LEU A 232 2.45 6.05 13.03
N LYS A 233 1.51 6.79 13.62
CA LYS A 233 1.59 8.25 13.89
C LYS A 233 2.84 8.78 14.60
N ALA A 234 3.54 7.93 15.36
CA ALA A 234 4.77 8.28 16.08
C ALA A 234 5.95 7.35 15.74
N LEU A 235 5.77 6.54 14.70
CA LEU A 235 6.71 5.50 14.28
C LEU A 235 7.27 5.75 12.89
N ALA A 236 6.61 6.59 12.09
CA ALA A 236 7.10 7.10 10.82
C ALA A 236 6.93 8.63 10.78
N ASP A 237 7.96 9.36 10.37
CA ASP A 237 7.84 10.82 10.21
C ASP A 237 6.95 11.17 9.01
N VAL A 238 7.10 10.41 7.91
CA VAL A 238 6.27 10.49 6.71
C VAL A 238 5.67 9.12 6.38
N ILE A 239 4.40 9.12 6.00
CA ILE A 239 3.64 7.93 5.59
C ILE A 239 3.17 8.15 4.15
N VAL A 240 3.44 7.20 3.27
CA VAL A 240 3.01 7.24 1.86
C VAL A 240 2.14 6.02 1.54
N GLY A 241 1.00 6.26 0.89
CA GLY A 241 0.06 5.21 0.54
C GLY A 241 -1.06 5.69 -0.35
N SER A 242 -1.87 4.73 -0.79
CA SER A 242 -3.05 4.96 -1.63
C SER A 242 -4.34 4.91 -0.84
N GLU A 243 -5.26 5.83 -1.12
CA GLU A 243 -6.65 5.78 -0.62
C GLU A 243 -7.47 4.75 -1.41
N GLU A 244 -7.01 4.43 -2.61
CA GLU A 244 -7.65 3.53 -3.58
C GLU A 244 -6.85 2.23 -3.75
N VAL A 245 -7.37 1.33 -4.58
CA VAL A 245 -6.60 0.25 -5.21
C VAL A 245 -5.36 0.80 -5.90
N VAL A 246 -4.22 0.14 -5.67
CA VAL A 246 -2.97 0.41 -6.40
C VAL A 246 -2.95 -0.52 -7.61
N MET A 247 -2.98 0.05 -8.81
CA MET A 247 -2.90 -0.72 -10.06
C MET A 247 -1.44 -1.14 -10.35
N PHE A 248 -1.27 -2.04 -11.32
CA PHE A 248 0.04 -2.27 -11.92
C PHE A 248 0.25 -1.34 -13.13
N PRO A 249 1.49 -0.85 -13.38
CA PRO A 249 2.69 -1.00 -12.56
C PRO A 249 2.56 -0.29 -11.21
N THR A 250 3.22 -0.80 -10.16
CA THR A 250 3.04 -0.38 -8.76
C THR A 250 3.56 1.04 -8.48
N PHE A 251 4.65 1.19 -7.74
CA PHE A 251 5.41 2.43 -7.66
C PHE A 251 6.35 2.54 -8.86
N ASN A 252 6.68 3.78 -9.21
CA ASN A 252 7.74 4.07 -10.16
C ASN A 252 9.09 4.04 -9.44
N PHE A 253 9.58 2.84 -9.15
CA PHE A 253 10.81 2.61 -8.38
C PHE A 253 12.02 3.23 -9.07
N GLU A 254 12.09 3.14 -10.38
CA GLU A 254 13.19 3.61 -11.22
C GLU A 254 13.40 5.11 -11.05
N ASP A 255 12.37 5.91 -11.30
CA ASP A 255 12.49 7.37 -11.24
C ASP A 255 12.56 7.85 -9.78
N PHE A 256 11.85 7.19 -8.85
CA PHE A 256 11.92 7.52 -7.42
C PHE A 256 13.33 7.31 -6.85
N LEU A 257 13.90 6.12 -7.06
CA LEU A 257 15.21 5.77 -6.51
C LEU A 257 16.34 6.52 -7.22
N ALA A 258 16.18 6.82 -8.53
CA ALA A 258 17.09 7.70 -9.24
C ALA A 258 17.07 9.12 -8.64
N ALA A 259 15.89 9.68 -8.38
CA ALA A 259 15.75 10.99 -7.73
C ALA A 259 16.36 11.01 -6.32
N LEU A 260 16.10 9.98 -5.51
CA LEU A 260 16.66 9.87 -4.16
C LEU A 260 18.19 9.68 -4.19
N SER A 261 18.71 8.91 -5.13
CA SER A 261 20.16 8.70 -5.28
C SER A 261 20.88 9.95 -5.80
N ALA A 262 20.21 10.77 -6.60
CA ALA A 262 20.72 12.06 -7.06
C ALA A 262 20.67 13.15 -5.96
N ASP A 263 19.73 13.06 -5.03
CA ASP A 263 19.62 13.93 -3.86
C ASP A 263 19.55 13.12 -2.55
N PRO A 264 20.66 12.45 -2.15
CA PRO A 264 20.66 11.59 -0.97
C PRO A 264 20.49 12.40 0.32
N GLY A 265 20.74 13.72 0.29
CA GLY A 265 20.49 14.62 1.41
C GLY A 265 19.02 14.98 1.61
N ALA A 266 18.12 14.56 0.72
CA ALA A 266 16.69 14.79 0.84
C ALA A 266 16.16 14.34 2.20
N GLY A 267 15.44 15.24 2.87
CA GLY A 267 14.67 14.89 4.07
C GLY A 267 13.46 14.03 3.72
N PRO A 268 12.83 13.38 4.73
CA PRO A 268 11.73 12.44 4.50
C PRO A 268 10.51 13.04 3.79
N GLU A 269 10.15 14.31 4.06
CA GLU A 269 9.04 14.95 3.33
C GLU A 269 9.34 15.07 1.83
N LYS A 270 10.57 15.44 1.48
CA LYS A 270 10.99 15.56 0.08
C LYS A 270 11.06 14.19 -0.60
N ALA A 271 11.56 13.17 0.09
CA ALA A 271 11.55 11.79 -0.40
C ALA A 271 10.12 11.28 -0.61
N GLY A 272 9.18 11.58 0.29
CA GLY A 272 7.76 11.26 0.12
C GLY A 272 7.12 12.01 -1.06
N THR A 273 7.50 13.27 -1.29
CA THR A 273 7.10 14.01 -2.50
C THR A 273 7.63 13.38 -3.77
N TYR A 274 8.91 12.97 -3.80
CA TYR A 274 9.48 12.25 -4.96
C TYR A 274 8.67 10.99 -5.26
N LEU A 275 8.38 10.17 -4.25
CA LEU A 275 7.62 8.95 -4.44
C LEU A 275 6.22 9.20 -5.00
N ALA A 276 5.51 10.20 -4.48
CA ALA A 276 4.19 10.57 -4.98
C ALA A 276 4.25 11.13 -6.41
N ASP A 277 5.17 12.04 -6.69
CA ASP A 277 5.25 12.70 -7.99
C ASP A 277 5.66 11.71 -9.10
N THR A 278 6.64 10.84 -8.86
CA THR A 278 7.06 9.84 -9.87
C THR A 278 6.01 8.76 -10.10
N TYR A 279 5.22 8.42 -9.07
CA TYR A 279 4.06 7.53 -9.21
C TYR A 279 3.05 8.13 -10.19
N ILE A 280 2.60 9.37 -9.98
CA ILE A 280 1.58 9.93 -10.86
C ILE A 280 2.10 10.26 -12.26
N GLU A 281 3.38 10.62 -12.37
CA GLU A 281 4.05 10.81 -13.66
C GLU A 281 4.01 9.52 -14.49
N MET A 282 4.31 8.37 -13.89
CA MET A 282 4.21 7.08 -14.56
C MET A 282 2.79 6.84 -15.09
N TYR A 283 1.77 7.05 -14.26
CA TYR A 283 0.38 6.86 -14.69
C TYR A 283 -0.11 7.87 -15.72
N ALA A 284 0.55 9.03 -15.85
CA ALA A 284 0.27 10.01 -16.90
C ALA A 284 0.87 9.63 -18.27
N ARG A 285 1.76 8.63 -18.34
CA ARG A 285 2.30 8.12 -19.61
C ARG A 285 1.18 7.51 -20.46
N PRO A 286 1.19 7.66 -21.80
CA PRO A 286 0.07 7.26 -22.66
C PRO A 286 -0.42 5.82 -22.44
N GLU A 287 0.50 4.88 -22.28
CA GLU A 287 0.22 3.46 -22.06
C GLU A 287 -0.52 3.19 -20.74
N HIS A 288 -0.13 3.85 -19.66
CA HIS A 288 -0.75 3.69 -18.34
C HIS A 288 -2.04 4.49 -18.23
N SER A 289 -2.09 5.68 -18.81
CA SER A 289 -3.33 6.46 -18.87
C SER A 289 -4.39 5.78 -19.73
N ALA A 290 -4.02 5.11 -20.82
CA ALA A 290 -4.95 4.31 -21.62
C ALA A 290 -5.47 3.11 -20.83
N MET A 291 -4.58 2.41 -20.10
CA MET A 291 -4.95 1.30 -19.21
C MET A 291 -5.95 1.74 -18.13
N LEU A 292 -5.67 2.85 -17.43
CA LEU A 292 -6.59 3.41 -16.43
C LEU A 292 -7.97 3.72 -17.03
N ALA A 293 -8.01 4.29 -18.24
CA ALA A 293 -9.27 4.58 -18.91
C ALA A 293 -10.04 3.31 -19.32
N GLU A 294 -9.34 2.29 -19.80
CA GLU A 294 -9.93 0.99 -20.19
C GLU A 294 -10.57 0.28 -18.98
N TYR A 295 -9.84 0.20 -17.87
CA TYR A 295 -10.31 -0.42 -16.65
C TYR A 295 -11.16 0.50 -15.77
N LYS A 296 -11.37 1.76 -16.19
CA LYS A 296 -12.15 2.78 -15.49
C LYS A 296 -11.66 3.05 -14.05
N PHE A 297 -10.35 3.06 -13.87
CA PHE A 297 -9.69 3.43 -12.64
C PHE A 297 -9.12 4.84 -12.72
N GLY A 298 -9.07 5.52 -11.58
CA GLY A 298 -8.16 6.64 -11.36
C GLY A 298 -6.89 6.15 -10.67
N ALA A 299 -5.88 7.01 -10.62
CA ALA A 299 -4.69 6.80 -9.80
C ALA A 299 -4.58 7.92 -8.78
N GLN A 300 -4.23 7.57 -7.54
CA GLN A 300 -3.95 8.51 -6.47
C GLN A 300 -2.76 7.98 -5.66
N LEU A 301 -2.00 8.90 -5.07
CA LEU A 301 -1.10 8.59 -3.96
C LEU A 301 -0.95 9.85 -3.09
N SER A 302 -0.62 9.67 -1.82
CA SER A 302 -0.29 10.82 -0.98
C SER A 302 0.81 10.53 0.03
N ALA A 303 1.53 11.59 0.39
CA ALA A 303 2.48 11.62 1.49
C ALA A 303 1.90 12.50 2.62
N ILE A 304 1.85 11.97 3.83
CA ILE A 304 1.33 12.67 5.02
C ILE A 304 2.34 12.65 6.17
N ARG A 305 2.24 13.63 7.07
CA ARG A 305 3.06 13.70 8.29
C ARG A 305 2.48 12.81 9.38
N GLY A 306 3.29 11.86 9.88
CA GLY A 306 2.90 11.00 11.00
C GLY A 306 2.52 11.81 12.25
N SER A 307 3.34 12.81 12.57
CA SER A 307 3.17 13.68 13.74
C SER A 307 1.87 14.50 13.74
N ALA A 308 1.23 14.69 12.58
CA ALA A 308 -0.02 15.43 12.45
C ALA A 308 -1.28 14.57 12.66
N LEU A 309 -1.14 13.24 12.75
CA LEU A 309 -2.27 12.32 12.82
C LEU A 309 -3.06 12.40 14.13
N GLU A 310 -2.43 12.74 15.26
CA GLU A 310 -3.15 13.00 16.51
C GLU A 310 -4.12 14.18 16.39
N GLY A 311 -3.64 15.27 15.77
CA GLY A 311 -4.47 16.44 15.47
C GLY A 311 -5.58 16.13 14.48
N PHE A 312 -5.35 15.21 13.54
CA PHE A 312 -6.36 14.73 12.59
C PHE A 312 -7.45 13.92 13.30
N ALA A 313 -7.10 12.89 14.07
CA ALA A 313 -8.08 12.04 14.76
C ALA A 313 -8.95 12.82 15.75
N SER A 314 -8.35 13.77 16.48
CA SER A 314 -9.08 14.66 17.39
C SER A 314 -10.14 15.49 16.65
N ARG A 315 -9.78 16.05 15.49
CA ARG A 315 -10.67 16.86 14.66
C ARG A 315 -11.75 16.04 13.95
N ALA A 316 -11.40 14.85 13.47
CA ALA A 316 -12.37 13.90 12.90
C ALA A 316 -13.46 13.58 13.94
N GLY A 317 -13.05 13.16 15.15
CA GLY A 317 -13.99 12.91 16.25
C GLY A 317 -14.82 14.14 16.65
N LYS A 318 -14.21 15.33 16.68
CA LYS A 318 -14.91 16.60 16.98
C LYS A 318 -15.96 16.93 15.93
N TRP A 319 -15.64 16.80 14.65
CA TRP A 319 -16.58 17.00 13.56
C TRP A 319 -17.71 15.97 13.61
N ALA A 320 -17.40 14.68 13.79
CA ALA A 320 -18.41 13.62 13.91
C ALA A 320 -19.44 13.94 15.01
N ARG A 321 -18.98 14.28 16.22
CA ARG A 321 -19.87 14.67 17.33
C ARG A 321 -20.71 15.90 17.00
N ALA A 322 -20.13 16.90 16.31
CA ALA A 322 -20.84 18.12 15.95
C ALA A 322 -21.90 17.87 14.86
N ALA A 323 -21.59 17.06 13.84
CA ALA A 323 -22.53 16.67 12.79
C ALA A 323 -23.71 15.86 13.34
N LEU A 324 -23.43 14.87 14.20
CA LEU A 324 -24.47 14.08 14.87
C LEU A 324 -25.35 14.94 15.79
N LYS A 325 -24.76 15.89 16.53
CA LYS A 325 -25.53 16.85 17.35
C LYS A 325 -26.36 17.81 16.50
N ASN A 326 -25.88 18.18 15.31
CA ASN A 326 -26.66 18.98 14.39
C ASN A 326 -27.89 18.22 13.87
N GLY A 327 -27.80 16.89 13.75
CA GLY A 327 -28.94 15.99 13.47
C GLY A 327 -29.56 16.19 12.08
N ASP A 328 -28.78 16.67 11.12
CA ASP A 328 -29.22 16.96 9.75
C ASP A 328 -29.01 15.75 8.84
N ASP A 329 -29.91 14.79 8.98
CA ASP A 329 -29.94 13.53 8.25
C ASP A 329 -29.96 13.75 6.73
N ALA A 330 -30.68 14.78 6.25
CA ALA A 330 -30.76 15.09 4.82
C ALA A 330 -29.38 15.49 4.25
N ALA A 331 -28.64 16.32 4.99
CA ALA A 331 -27.29 16.70 4.60
C ALA A 331 -26.31 15.50 4.67
N LEU A 332 -26.41 14.65 5.69
CA LEU A 332 -25.60 13.42 5.78
C LEU A 332 -25.89 12.45 4.64
N ARG A 333 -27.15 12.26 4.26
CA ARG A 333 -27.55 11.45 3.10
C ARG A 333 -27.00 12.01 1.79
N SER A 334 -27.08 13.33 1.60
CA SER A 334 -26.54 13.96 0.40
C SER A 334 -25.02 13.76 0.33
N ALA A 335 -24.29 14.02 1.42
CA ALA A 335 -22.86 13.80 1.47
C ALA A 335 -22.49 12.33 1.24
N ARG A 336 -23.23 11.38 1.83
CA ARG A 336 -23.03 9.94 1.67
C ARG A 336 -23.14 9.48 0.22
N ARG A 337 -24.08 10.04 -0.54
CA ARG A 337 -24.29 9.73 -1.96
C ARG A 337 -23.17 10.30 -2.84
N ASP A 338 -22.80 11.55 -2.59
CA ASP A 338 -21.98 12.32 -3.54
C ASP A 338 -20.47 12.20 -3.26
N VAL A 339 -20.07 11.77 -2.05
CA VAL A 339 -18.65 11.61 -1.69
C VAL A 339 -17.92 10.67 -2.64
N LEU A 340 -16.64 10.97 -2.89
CA LEU A 340 -15.73 10.11 -3.64
C LEU A 340 -15.43 8.87 -2.79
N ARG A 341 -15.71 7.69 -3.35
CA ARG A 341 -15.58 6.39 -2.69
C ARG A 341 -14.61 5.49 -3.44
N PHE A 342 -13.94 4.64 -2.68
CA PHE A 342 -12.88 3.77 -3.19
C PHE A 342 -13.39 2.35 -3.47
N GLU A 343 -12.68 1.60 -4.31
CA GLU A 343 -13.11 0.37 -5.00
C GLU A 343 -13.11 -0.89 -4.11
N VAL A 344 -13.95 -0.93 -3.06
CA VAL A 344 -14.11 -2.15 -2.23
C VAL A 344 -14.92 -3.24 -2.96
N GLY A 345 -15.98 -2.84 -3.68
CA GLY A 345 -16.76 -3.71 -4.57
C GLY A 345 -16.38 -3.49 -6.04
N ASP A 346 -17.11 -4.10 -6.96
CA ASP A 346 -16.94 -3.96 -8.41
C ASP A 346 -18.23 -3.50 -9.12
N GLU A 347 -18.19 -3.46 -10.45
CA GLU A 347 -19.33 -3.15 -11.32
C GLU A 347 -20.53 -4.10 -11.13
N THR A 348 -20.33 -5.29 -10.56
CA THR A 348 -21.39 -6.28 -10.35
C THR A 348 -22.01 -6.14 -8.96
N THR A 349 -21.17 -5.93 -7.94
CA THR A 349 -21.55 -5.94 -6.52
C THR A 349 -21.92 -4.56 -5.99
N ASP A 350 -21.38 -3.49 -6.58
CA ASP A 350 -21.68 -2.11 -6.21
C ASP A 350 -21.52 -1.15 -7.40
N PRO A 351 -22.37 -1.24 -8.45
CA PRO A 351 -22.22 -0.54 -9.73
C PRO A 351 -22.12 0.99 -9.64
N ASP A 352 -22.63 1.60 -8.57
CA ASP A 352 -22.63 3.04 -8.36
C ASP A 352 -21.71 3.49 -7.19
N LYS A 353 -20.91 2.56 -6.64
CA LYS A 353 -20.07 2.77 -5.44
C LYS A 353 -20.87 3.30 -4.24
N LEU A 354 -22.14 2.92 -4.11
CA LEU A 354 -22.99 3.43 -3.03
C LEU A 354 -22.88 2.60 -1.76
N ILE A 355 -22.40 1.35 -1.84
CA ILE A 355 -22.24 0.44 -0.69
C ILE A 355 -20.83 0.59 -0.08
N SER A 356 -19.81 0.81 -0.92
CA SER A 356 -18.42 0.98 -0.49
C SER A 356 -18.29 1.96 0.67
N PHE A 357 -17.49 1.59 1.66
CA PHE A 357 -17.37 2.30 2.93
C PHE A 357 -16.04 3.03 3.10
N TYR A 358 -15.14 2.98 2.11
CA TYR A 358 -13.96 3.84 2.07
C TYR A 358 -14.26 5.11 1.28
N ALA A 359 -14.10 6.26 1.93
CA ALA A 359 -14.40 7.54 1.31
C ALA A 359 -13.47 8.65 1.80
N ASP A 360 -13.25 9.64 0.93
CA ASP A 360 -12.46 10.82 1.26
C ASP A 360 -13.19 11.68 2.31
N ILE A 361 -12.57 11.86 3.48
CA ILE A 361 -13.18 12.57 4.60
C ILE A 361 -13.27 14.07 4.36
N HIS A 362 -12.30 14.65 3.65
CA HIS A 362 -12.33 16.08 3.34
C HIS A 362 -13.51 16.38 2.41
N HIS A 363 -13.64 15.62 1.34
CA HIS A 363 -14.75 15.71 0.41
C HIS A 363 -16.08 15.47 1.11
N PHE A 364 -16.21 14.42 1.95
CA PHE A 364 -17.44 14.15 2.70
C PHE A 364 -17.87 15.35 3.56
N THR A 365 -16.95 15.90 4.35
CA THR A 365 -17.29 17.01 5.25
C THR A 365 -17.61 18.30 4.49
N SER A 366 -17.02 18.50 3.30
CA SER A 366 -17.33 19.64 2.44
C SER A 366 -18.73 19.55 1.84
N LEU A 367 -19.13 18.36 1.37
CA LEU A 367 -20.47 18.08 0.87
C LEU A 367 -21.53 18.22 1.96
N TYR A 368 -21.23 17.72 3.18
CA TYR A 368 -22.13 17.87 4.31
C TYR A 368 -22.40 19.35 4.61
N GLU A 369 -21.36 20.18 4.69
CA GLU A 369 -21.51 21.61 4.94
C GLU A 369 -22.29 22.33 3.83
N ALA A 370 -22.09 21.94 2.57
CA ALA A 370 -22.81 22.50 1.43
C ALA A 370 -24.31 22.16 1.45
N ALA A 371 -24.68 20.95 1.87
CA ALA A 371 -26.06 20.47 1.91
C ALA A 371 -26.81 20.82 3.21
N MET A 372 -26.10 21.26 4.25
CA MET A 372 -26.64 21.48 5.58
C MET A 372 -27.66 22.63 5.65
N ASP A 373 -28.76 22.41 6.37
CA ASP A 373 -29.70 23.44 6.78
C ASP A 373 -29.05 24.37 7.81
N LYS A 374 -28.66 25.56 7.35
CA LYS A 374 -27.96 26.58 8.15
C LYS A 374 -28.82 27.16 9.28
N SER A 375 -30.14 26.95 9.27
CA SER A 375 -31.03 27.42 10.33
C SER A 375 -30.98 26.54 11.59
N ARG A 376 -30.44 25.31 11.49
CA ARG A 376 -30.34 24.40 12.62
C ARG A 376 -29.39 24.95 13.71
N PRO A 377 -29.74 24.82 15.00
CA PRO A 377 -28.90 25.33 16.08
C PRO A 377 -27.47 24.76 16.12
N GLY A 378 -27.27 23.53 15.61
CA GLY A 378 -25.96 22.87 15.55
C GLY A 378 -25.13 23.23 14.31
N ALA A 379 -25.71 23.90 13.31
CA ALA A 379 -25.13 24.03 11.98
C ALA A 379 -23.80 24.79 12.01
N ALA A 380 -23.75 25.93 12.70
CA ALA A 380 -22.54 26.73 12.81
C ALA A 380 -21.36 25.96 13.45
N ALA A 381 -21.65 25.15 14.48
CA ALA A 381 -20.65 24.34 15.16
C ALA A 381 -20.15 23.18 14.27
N ALA A 382 -21.06 22.51 13.55
CA ALA A 382 -20.70 21.44 12.63
C ALA A 382 -19.86 21.95 11.46
N ALA A 383 -20.24 23.08 10.85
CA ALA A 383 -19.47 23.71 9.79
C ALA A 383 -18.09 24.19 10.27
N ALA A 384 -18.00 24.79 11.46
CA ALA A 384 -16.71 25.20 12.03
C ALA A 384 -15.78 24.01 12.29
N ALA A 385 -16.31 22.90 12.82
CA ALA A 385 -15.54 21.68 13.02
C ALA A 385 -15.12 21.02 11.70
N GLY A 386 -15.97 21.06 10.67
CA GLY A 386 -15.67 20.55 9.34
C GLY A 386 -14.55 21.34 8.67
N ARG A 387 -14.60 22.67 8.71
CA ARG A 387 -13.52 23.53 8.23
C ARG A 387 -12.22 23.32 8.99
N ASP A 388 -12.26 23.24 10.33
CA ASP A 388 -11.07 22.94 11.16
C ASP A 388 -10.41 21.61 10.78
N LEU A 389 -11.21 20.56 10.51
CA LEU A 389 -10.70 19.28 10.00
C LEU A 389 -10.05 19.42 8.63
N ARG A 390 -10.75 20.02 7.66
CA ARG A 390 -10.24 20.18 6.29
C ARG A 390 -8.99 21.06 6.22
N ASP A 391 -8.98 22.17 6.97
CA ASP A 391 -7.82 23.06 7.07
C ASP A 391 -6.62 22.34 7.69
N TRP A 392 -6.85 21.42 8.65
CA TRP A 392 -5.78 20.60 9.21
C TRP A 392 -5.22 19.60 8.19
N ILE A 393 -6.09 18.96 7.40
CA ILE A 393 -5.70 18.06 6.32
C ILE A 393 -4.81 18.82 5.33
N ASP A 394 -5.30 19.94 4.81
CA ASP A 394 -4.64 20.71 3.74
C ASP A 394 -3.33 21.38 4.19
N ASN A 395 -3.27 21.89 5.43
CA ASN A 395 -2.15 22.76 5.86
C ASN A 395 -1.17 22.11 6.83
N LYS A 396 -1.49 20.94 7.41
CA LYS A 396 -0.67 20.31 8.46
C LYS A 396 -0.41 18.84 8.21
N LEU A 397 -1.42 18.09 7.81
CA LEU A 397 -1.28 16.65 7.62
C LEU A 397 -0.63 16.30 6.29
N VAL A 398 -1.20 16.76 5.18
CA VAL A 398 -0.77 16.38 3.84
C VAL A 398 0.48 17.15 3.45
N ILE A 399 1.48 16.41 2.98
CA ILE A 399 2.71 16.96 2.38
C ILE A 399 2.50 17.08 0.88
N ARG A 400 2.00 16.00 0.28
CA ARG A 400 1.74 15.90 -1.15
C ARG A 400 0.56 14.99 -1.40
N ASN A 401 -0.40 15.45 -2.18
CA ASN A 401 -1.44 14.62 -2.77
C ASN A 401 -1.33 14.70 -4.29
N VAL A 402 -1.34 13.55 -4.96
CA VAL A 402 -1.32 13.44 -6.42
C VAL A 402 -2.48 12.58 -6.87
N PHE A 403 -3.03 12.89 -8.04
CA PHE A 403 -4.17 12.18 -8.59
C PHE A 403 -4.24 12.32 -10.11
N LEU A 404 -4.92 11.36 -10.74
CA LEU A 404 -5.20 11.34 -12.17
C LEU A 404 -6.50 10.57 -12.42
N GLY A 405 -7.29 11.06 -13.37
CA GLY A 405 -8.44 10.33 -13.90
C GLY A 405 -9.69 10.41 -13.02
N ARG A 406 -10.56 9.42 -13.22
CA ARG A 406 -11.90 9.33 -12.62
C ARG A 406 -12.12 7.89 -12.15
N ASP A 407 -12.99 7.69 -11.17
CA ASP A 407 -13.54 6.35 -10.94
C ASP A 407 -14.51 5.96 -12.08
N ARG A 408 -14.91 4.69 -12.07
CA ARG A 408 -15.93 4.14 -12.96
C ARG A 408 -17.31 4.77 -12.87
N THR A 409 -17.62 5.54 -11.82
CA THR A 409 -18.87 6.32 -11.72
C THR A 409 -18.73 7.72 -12.34
N GLY A 410 -17.54 8.07 -12.81
CA GLY A 410 -17.21 9.35 -13.42
C GLY A 410 -16.77 10.43 -12.44
N LYS A 411 -16.66 10.13 -11.13
CA LYS A 411 -16.18 11.09 -10.13
C LYS A 411 -14.68 11.31 -10.30
N ASP A 412 -14.29 12.58 -10.29
CA ASP A 412 -12.93 13.02 -10.55
C ASP A 412 -12.04 12.84 -9.32
N PHE A 413 -10.85 12.25 -9.50
CA PHE A 413 -9.93 12.01 -8.41
C PHE A 413 -9.29 13.31 -7.87
N SER A 414 -9.53 14.46 -8.50
CA SER A 414 -9.20 15.76 -7.89
C SER A 414 -9.96 16.04 -6.58
N ALA A 415 -11.02 15.28 -6.30
CA ALA A 415 -11.69 15.31 -5.00
C ALA A 415 -10.96 14.52 -3.91
N THR A 416 -9.93 13.73 -4.23
CA THR A 416 -9.07 13.13 -3.20
C THR A 416 -8.23 14.21 -2.52
N ARG A 417 -8.00 14.03 -1.22
CA ARG A 417 -7.27 14.96 -0.37
C ARG A 417 -6.20 14.25 0.45
N GLY A 418 -5.85 13.02 0.10
CA GLY A 418 -4.68 12.30 0.62
C GLY A 418 -4.93 11.56 1.94
N ILE A 419 -6.17 11.48 2.40
CA ILE A 419 -6.55 10.64 3.54
C ILE A 419 -8.05 10.35 3.52
N ALA A 420 -8.37 9.07 3.70
CA ALA A 420 -9.73 8.57 3.71
C ALA A 420 -10.10 7.98 5.08
N LEU A 421 -11.39 7.73 5.31
CA LEU A 421 -11.88 7.04 6.52
C LEU A 421 -12.96 6.03 6.16
N ASN A 422 -13.29 5.16 7.12
CA ASN A 422 -14.53 4.41 7.09
C ASN A 422 -15.75 5.35 7.20
N ILE A 423 -16.43 5.59 6.09
CA ILE A 423 -17.68 6.34 6.01
C ILE A 423 -18.72 5.41 5.39
N PRO A 424 -19.60 4.78 6.20
CA PRO A 424 -20.53 3.78 5.69
C PRO A 424 -21.34 4.26 4.49
N GLY A 425 -21.45 3.39 3.49
CA GLY A 425 -22.33 3.55 2.34
C GLY A 425 -23.78 3.19 2.68
N LEU A 426 -24.52 2.75 1.66
CA LEU A 426 -25.81 2.09 1.81
C LEU A 426 -25.62 0.67 2.34
N LYS A 427 -26.69 0.10 2.88
CA LYS A 427 -26.67 -1.30 3.34
C LYS A 427 -26.35 -2.24 2.19
N GLY A 428 -25.37 -3.10 2.40
CA GLY A 428 -24.96 -4.14 1.46
C GLY A 428 -23.70 -4.84 1.96
N ASP A 429 -23.48 -6.06 1.50
CA ASP A 429 -22.35 -6.90 1.91
C ASP A 429 -21.36 -6.98 0.75
N LEU A 430 -20.26 -6.22 0.84
CA LEU A 430 -19.17 -6.28 -0.13
C LEU A 430 -18.09 -7.29 0.27
N ILE A 431 -17.88 -7.43 1.57
CA ILE A 431 -16.78 -8.21 2.14
C ILE A 431 -17.10 -8.60 3.57
N GLY A 432 -16.85 -9.86 3.93
CA GLY A 432 -16.95 -10.34 5.31
C GLY A 432 -15.67 -10.07 6.10
N TYR A 433 -15.78 -9.47 7.28
CA TYR A 433 -14.63 -9.14 8.14
C TYR A 433 -14.93 -9.30 9.62
N TYR A 434 -13.88 -9.50 10.43
CA TYR A 434 -13.99 -9.54 11.88
C TYR A 434 -14.30 -8.14 12.42
N PRO A 435 -15.15 -7.98 13.45
CA PRO A 435 -15.48 -6.67 14.02
C PRO A 435 -14.31 -6.11 14.87
N SER A 436 -13.20 -5.74 14.22
CA SER A 436 -11.96 -5.28 14.86
C SER A 436 -11.82 -3.76 14.93
N TYR A 437 -12.78 -2.98 14.42
CA TYR A 437 -12.69 -1.51 14.40
C TYR A 437 -12.47 -0.91 15.80
N GLY A 438 -13.10 -1.50 16.83
CA GLY A 438 -12.95 -1.07 18.23
C GLY A 438 -11.53 -1.20 18.79
N ASP A 439 -10.69 -2.03 18.18
CA ASP A 439 -9.32 -2.27 18.63
C ASP A 439 -8.33 -1.24 18.08
N LEU A 440 -8.71 -0.51 17.03
CA LEU A 440 -7.86 0.47 16.34
C LEU A 440 -7.51 1.64 17.25
N ALA A 441 -6.26 2.09 17.18
CA ALA A 441 -5.80 3.27 17.91
C ALA A 441 -6.52 4.54 17.45
N PHE A 442 -6.90 4.63 16.17
CA PHE A 442 -7.69 5.74 15.64
C PHE A 442 -9.05 5.84 16.34
N GLU A 443 -9.75 4.70 16.50
CA GLU A 443 -11.04 4.66 17.18
C GLU A 443 -10.92 5.15 18.63
N LYS A 444 -9.92 4.66 19.36
CA LYS A 444 -9.65 5.06 20.74
C LYS A 444 -9.38 6.56 20.87
N ALA A 445 -8.83 7.19 19.85
CA ALA A 445 -8.50 8.62 19.83
C ALA A 445 -9.66 9.52 19.36
N SER A 446 -10.51 9.03 18.47
CA SER A 446 -11.54 9.84 17.79
C SER A 446 -12.96 9.56 18.29
N GLY A 447 -13.25 8.32 18.70
CA GLY A 447 -14.60 7.83 18.96
C GLY A 447 -15.46 7.70 17.69
N TRP A 448 -14.82 7.47 16.55
CA TRP A 448 -15.43 7.47 15.21
C TRP A 448 -16.53 6.41 15.04
N SER A 449 -16.48 5.30 15.78
CA SER A 449 -17.47 4.22 15.72
C SER A 449 -18.90 4.70 16.02
N SER A 450 -19.06 5.79 16.77
CA SER A 450 -20.37 6.40 17.00
C SER A 450 -20.96 6.97 15.71
N PHE A 451 -20.12 7.55 14.85
CA PHE A 451 -20.52 8.05 13.53
C PHE A 451 -20.80 6.89 12.57
N ILE A 452 -19.94 5.87 12.54
CA ILE A 452 -20.16 4.65 11.75
C ILE A 452 -21.54 4.05 12.06
N LYS A 453 -21.80 3.73 13.33
CA LYS A 453 -23.06 3.12 13.77
C LYS A 453 -24.27 3.98 13.42
N TYR A 454 -24.14 5.29 13.50
CA TYR A 454 -25.22 6.20 13.11
C TYR A 454 -25.48 6.14 11.61
N MET A 455 -24.43 6.21 10.78
CA MET A 455 -24.53 6.19 9.32
C MET A 455 -25.07 4.86 8.78
N GLU A 456 -24.74 3.72 9.40
CA GLU A 456 -25.27 2.40 9.05
C GLU A 456 -26.79 2.27 9.28
N ASN A 457 -27.32 3.03 10.25
CA ASN A 457 -28.74 3.07 10.57
C ASN A 457 -29.50 4.22 9.88
N LEU A 458 -28.79 5.09 9.18
CA LEU A 458 -29.35 6.22 8.45
C LEU A 458 -29.95 5.71 7.12
N GLU A 459 -31.27 5.58 7.01
CA GLU A 459 -31.97 4.94 5.84
C GLU A 459 -31.94 5.68 4.50
#